data_AF-A0A1G3UMN7-F1
#
_entry.id   AF-A0A1G3UMN7-F1
#
_cell.length_a   1.000
_cell.length_b   1.000
_cell.length_c   1.000
_cell.angle_alpha   90.00
_cell.angle_beta   90.00
_cell.angle_gamma   90.00
#
_symmetry.space_group_name_H-M   'P 1'
#
loop_
_entity.id
_entity.type
_entity.pdbx_description
1 polymer ?
#
loop_
_entity_poly.entity_id
_entity_poly.type
_entity_poly.pdbx_seq_one_letter_code
_entity_poly.pdbx_strand_id
1 'polypeptide(L)' 'MKNIVFVDWEILNFSKEILFEGVEIAQGGNLDLEDILQCLCAKQNGCTAIITNDSKFFNCGLEIFSVEQFLGI' A
#
# COMPACT_ATOMS: atom_id res chain seq x y z
N MET A 1 22.39 14.77 -12.71
CA MET A 1 20.99 15.21 -12.94
C MET A 1 20.20 14.77 -11.71
N LYS A 2 19.59 15.69 -10.95
CA LYS A 2 18.77 15.33 -9.78
C LYS A 2 17.31 15.41 -10.21
N ASN A 3 16.63 14.27 -10.28
CA ASN A 3 15.18 14.24 -10.43
C ASN A 3 14.59 14.55 -9.06
N ILE A 4 14.19 15.80 -8.83
CA ILE A 4 13.49 16.20 -7.61
C ILE A 4 11.99 16.08 -7.89
N VAL A 5 11.36 15.11 -7.24
CA VAL A 5 9.92 14.88 -7.31
C VAL A 5 9.28 15.69 -6.18
N PHE A 6 8.82 16.91 -6.48
CA PHE A 6 7.96 17.66 -5.57
C PHE A 6 6.52 17.18 -5.78
N VAL A 7 5.98 16.50 -4.79
CA VAL A 7 4.60 16.01 -4.80
C VAL A 7 3.99 16.45 -3.48
N ASP A 8 2.85 17.14 -3.57
CA ASP A 8 1.97 17.31 -2.43
C ASP A 8 1.40 15.92 -2.13
N TRP A 9 2.03 15.22 -1.20
CA TRP A 9 1.56 13.92 -0.74
C TRP A 9 0.28 14.11 0.06
N GLU A 10 -0.78 13.45 -0.38
CA GLU A 10 -1.96 13.30 0.45
C GLU A 10 -1.66 12.28 1.55
N ILE A 11 -1.72 12.72 2.81
CA ILE A 11 -1.57 11.83 3.97
C ILE A 11 -2.94 11.26 4.29
N LEU A 12 -3.11 9.96 4.07
CA LEU A 12 -4.32 9.22 4.36
C LEU A 12 -4.27 8.63 5.78
N ASN A 13 -5.38 8.70 6.50
CA ASN A 13 -5.53 8.09 7.81
C ASN A 13 -6.21 6.73 7.70
N PHE A 14 -5.87 5.80 8.60
CA PHE A 14 -6.60 4.56 8.73
C PHE A 14 -7.95 4.81 9.39
N SER A 15 -9.02 4.35 8.73
CA SER A 15 -10.34 4.34 9.32
C SER A 15 -10.43 3.26 10.40
N LYS A 16 -11.41 3.38 11.29
CA LYS A 16 -11.64 2.39 12.34
C LYS A 16 -11.92 1.01 11.71
N GLU A 17 -12.66 0.99 10.61
CA GLU A 17 -13.01 -0.19 9.84
C GLU A 17 -11.76 -0.93 9.35
N ILE A 18 -10.80 -0.20 8.74
CA ILE A 18 -9.52 -0.76 8.26
C ILE A 18 -8.67 -1.30 9.40
N LEU A 19 -8.67 -0.62 10.56
CA LEU A 19 -7.93 -1.10 11.73
C LEU A 19 -8.48 -2.44 12.25
N PHE A 20 -9.80 -2.61 12.31
CA PHE A 20 -10.40 -3.88 12.72
C PHE A 20 -10.14 -4.99 11.70
N GLU A 21 -10.42 -4.73 10.42
CA GLU A 21 -10.18 -5.69 9.35
C GLU A 21 -8.71 -6.11 9.28
N GLY A 22 -7.79 -5.15 9.37
CA GLY A 22 -6.36 -5.41 9.34
C GLY A 22 -5.87 -6.29 10.49
N VAL A 23 -6.37 -6.05 11.71
CA VAL A 23 -6.06 -6.91 12.87
C VAL A 23 -6.61 -8.31 12.70
N GLU A 24 -7.84 -8.47 12.20
CA GLU A 24 -8.44 -9.78 11.96
C GLU A 24 -7.65 -10.58 10.90
N ILE A 25 -7.24 -9.93 9.80
CA ILE A 25 -6.42 -10.56 8.76
C ILE A 25 -5.05 -10.95 9.30
N ALA A 26 -4.38 -10.05 10.03
CA ALA A 26 -3.05 -10.30 10.58
C ALA A 26 -3.04 -11.45 11.59
N GLN A 27 -4.12 -11.64 12.36
CA GLN A 27 -4.26 -12.78 13.27
C GLN A 27 -4.38 -14.13 12.55
N GLY A 28 -4.86 -14.13 11.30
CA GLY A 28 -5.05 -15.33 10.49
C GLY A 28 -3.77 -15.94 9.90
N GLY A 29 -2.60 -15.30 10.09
CA GLY A 29 -1.34 -15.77 9.52
C GLY A 29 -0.12 -14.99 9.99
N ASN A 30 1.00 -15.14 9.28
CA ASN A 30 2.23 -14.40 9.54
C ASN A 30 2.39 -13.26 8.53
N LEU A 31 1.34 -12.46 8.39
CA LEU A 31 1.29 -11.32 7.48
C LEU A 31 1.66 -10.05 8.24
N ASP A 32 2.37 -9.13 7.57
CA ASP A 32 2.73 -7.85 8.18
C ASP A 32 1.50 -6.96 8.28
N LEU A 33 1.22 -6.46 9.50
CA LEU A 33 0.11 -5.57 9.74
C LEU A 33 0.28 -4.24 8.98
N GLU A 34 1.52 -3.75 8.81
CA GLU A 34 1.80 -2.54 8.05
C GLU A 34 1.33 -2.69 6.60
N ASP A 35 1.73 -3.78 5.92
CA ASP A 35 1.37 -4.03 4.53
C ASP A 35 -0.14 -4.15 4.34
N ILE A 36 -0.82 -4.84 5.26
CA ILE A 36 -2.27 -4.99 5.23
C ILE A 36 -2.94 -3.63 5.34
N LEU A 37 -2.59 -2.84 6.37
CA LEU A 37 -3.18 -1.53 6.60
C LEU A 37 -2.89 -0.56 5.45
N GLN A 38 -1.68 -0.56 4.91
CA GLN A 38 -1.29 0.26 3.76
C GLN A 38 -2.10 -0.08 2.51
N CYS A 39 -2.21 -1.37 2.17
CA CYS A 39 -2.96 -1.79 0.98
C CYS A 39 -4.45 -1.49 1.11
N LEU A 40 -5.06 -1.84 2.25
CA LEU A 40 -6.48 -1.60 2.48
C LEU A 40 -6.80 -0.09 2.51
N CYS A 41 -5.94 0.73 3.12
CA CYS A 41 -6.08 2.19 3.12
C CYS A 41 -6.05 2.77 1.70
N ALA A 42 -5.10 2.34 0.88
CA ALA A 42 -5.00 2.76 -0.51
C ALA A 42 -6.27 2.40 -1.29
N LYS A 43 -6.78 1.18 -1.10
CA LYS A 43 -8.01 0.71 -1.76
C LYS A 43 -9.23 1.51 -1.32
N GLN A 44 -9.38 1.79 -0.02
CA GLN A 44 -10.50 2.58 0.50
C GLN A 44 -10.53 4.00 -0.08
N ASN A 45 -9.36 4.60 -0.28
CA ASN A 45 -9.23 5.98 -0.78
C ASN A 45 -9.14 6.07 -2.31
N GLY A 46 -9.40 4.98 -3.03
CA GLY A 46 -9.49 4.98 -4.49
C GLY A 46 -8.16 5.07 -5.21
N CYS A 47 -7.04 4.71 -4.56
CA CYS A 47 -5.78 4.53 -5.26
C CYS A 47 -5.90 3.41 -6.31
N THR A 48 -5.25 3.58 -7.44
CA THR A 48 -5.27 2.59 -8.53
C THR A 48 -4.18 1.53 -8.38
N ALA A 49 -3.08 1.86 -7.70
CA ALA A 49 -1.92 1.00 -7.59
C ALA A 49 -1.12 1.24 -6.30
N ILE A 50 -0.32 0.23 -5.92
CA ILE A 50 0.74 0.30 -4.91
C ILE A 50 2.09 0.23 -5.63
N ILE A 51 3.02 1.11 -5.25
CA ILE A 51 4.41 1.02 -5.69
C ILE A 51 5.26 0.50 -4.53
N THR A 52 5.80 -0.72 -4.66
CA THR A 52 6.66 -1.34 -3.65
C THR A 52 7.63 -2.32 -4.30
N ASN A 53 8.83 -2.43 -3.73
CA ASN A 53 9.80 -3.45 -4.12
C ASN A 53 9.73 -4.70 -3.22
N ASP A 54 8.80 -4.73 -2.25
CA ASP A 54 8.59 -5.92 -1.43
C ASP A 54 7.81 -6.98 -2.21
N SER A 55 8.51 -8.05 -2.61
CA SER A 55 7.94 -9.21 -3.28
C SER A 55 6.89 -9.99 -2.48
N LYS A 56 6.79 -9.75 -1.17
CA LYS A 56 5.84 -10.41 -0.26
C LYS A 56 4.74 -9.48 0.22
N PHE A 57 4.65 -8.27 -0.34
CA PHE A 57 3.64 -7.28 0.04
C PHE A 57 2.22 -7.85 -0.05
N PHE A 58 1.38 -7.49 0.91
CA PHE A 58 0.00 -7.95 0.98
C PHE A 58 -0.82 -7.46 -0.23
N ASN A 59 -1.52 -8.38 -0.91
CA ASN A 59 -2.32 -8.06 -2.08
C ASN A 59 -3.82 -7.93 -1.72
N CYS A 60 -4.32 -6.68 -1.70
CA CYS A 60 -5.73 -6.35 -1.48
C CYS A 60 -6.55 -6.19 -2.78
N GLY A 61 -5.98 -6.54 -3.93
CA GLY A 61 -6.60 -6.47 -5.26
C GLY A 61 -6.28 -5.21 -6.07
N LEU A 62 -5.39 -4.35 -5.58
CA LEU A 62 -4.83 -3.25 -6.38
C LEU A 62 -3.70 -3.75 -7.27
N GLU A 63 -3.40 -3.02 -8.35
CA GLU A 63 -2.20 -3.27 -9.14
C GLU A 63 -0.96 -2.97 -8.27
N ILE A 64 0.06 -3.83 -8.36
CA ILE A 64 1.31 -3.69 -7.61
C ILE A 64 2.45 -3.60 -8.61
N PHE A 65 3.25 -2.54 -8.50
CA PHE A 65 4.41 -2.29 -9.35
C PHE A 65 5.68 -2.19 -8.51
N SER A 66 6.79 -2.72 -9.03
CA SER A 66 8.11 -2.31 -8.57
C SER A 66 8.36 -0.85 -8.95
N VAL A 67 9.35 -0.23 -8.30
CA VAL A 67 9.77 1.14 -8.64
C VAL A 67 10.23 1.21 -10.10
N GLU A 68 10.95 0.19 -10.60
CA GLU A 68 11.38 0.13 -12.00
C GLU A 68 10.19 0.05 -12.96
N GLN A 69 9.21 -0.80 -12.65
CA GLN A 69 7.99 -0.93 -13.46
C GLN A 69 7.19 0.37 -13.51
N PHE A 70 7.05 1.05 -12.38
CA PHE A 70 6.33 2.32 -12.29
C PHE A 70 7.03 3.45 -13.05
N LEU A 71 8.36 3.52 -12.97
CA LEU A 71 9.16 4.56 -13.64
C LEU A 71 9.47 4.24 -15.11
N GLY A 72 9.29 2.98 -15.54
CA GLY A 72 9.62 2.52 -16.88
C GLY A 72 11.13 2.49 -17.17
N ILE A 73 11.96 2.21 -16.16
CA ILE A 73 13.44 2.21 -16.23
C ILE A 73 14.05 0.84 -15.98
#